data_AF-A0A1F9KI09-F1
#
_entry.id   AF-A0A1F9KI09-F1
#
_cell.length_a   1.000
_cell.length_b   1.000
_cell.length_c   1.000
_cell.angle_alpha   90.00
_cell.angle_beta   90.00
_cell.angle_gamma   90.00
#
_symmetry.space_group_name_H-M   'P 1'
#
loop_
_entity.id
_entity.type
_entity.pdbx_description
1 polymer ?
#
loop_
_entity_poly.entity_id
_entity_poly.type
_entity_poly.pdbx_seq_one_letter_code
_entity_poly.pdbx_strand_id
1 'polypeptide(L)'
;MSRILAIKGDEGEREVDYSALSLKEIQKKLKAYEKKYGSYARFLRTYDCESSPAEDYLTLIDWECLLNESNSRKTTRLSLIKGGKKKPR
;
A
#
# COMPACT_ATOMS: atom_id res chain seq x y z
N MET A 1 6.63 2.07 -12.40
CA MET A 1 5.29 1.47 -12.36
C MET A 1 4.34 2.55 -11.90
N SER A 2 3.45 3.02 -12.78
CA SER A 2 2.37 3.93 -12.38
C SER A 2 1.45 3.16 -11.44
N ARG A 3 1.38 3.59 -10.17
CA ARG A 3 0.65 2.93 -9.07
C ARG A 3 -0.74 3.53 -8.96
N ILE A 4 -1.48 3.48 -10.05
CA ILE A 4 -2.85 3.96 -10.11
C ILE A 4 -3.73 2.72 -10.08
N LEU A 5 -4.61 2.65 -9.09
CA LEU A 5 -5.54 1.55 -8.94
C LEU A 5 -6.94 2.08 -9.19
N ALA A 6 -7.51 1.69 -10.33
CA ALA A 6 -8.89 1.96 -10.66
C ALA A 6 -9.76 0.98 -9.87
N ILE A 7 -10.33 1.44 -8.76
CA ILE A 7 -11.33 0.69 -8.00
C ILE A 7 -12.67 0.98 -8.67
N LYS A 8 -13.22 0.00 -9.38
CA LYS A 8 -14.57 0.10 -9.95
C LYS A 8 -15.58 -0.35 -8.88
N GLY A 9 -16.17 0.63 -8.19
CA GLY A 9 -17.26 0.41 -7.24
C GLY A 9 -18.63 0.72 -7.85
N ASP A 10 -19.69 0.41 -7.11
CA ASP A 10 -21.09 0.72 -7.47
C ASP A 10 -21.33 2.23 -7.68
N GLU A 11 -20.46 3.07 -7.09
CA GLU A 11 -20.46 4.54 -7.16
C GLU A 11 -19.53 5.13 -8.25
N GLY A 12 -18.91 4.30 -9.10
CA GLY A 12 -18.06 4.74 -10.23
C GLY A 12 -16.59 4.31 -10.14
N GLU A 13 -15.84 4.58 -11.21
CA GLU A 13 -14.39 4.32 -11.29
C GLU A 13 -13.64 5.32 -10.42
N ARG A 14 -12.98 4.83 -9.37
CA ARG A 14 -12.12 5.63 -8.50
C ARG A 14 -10.66 5.29 -8.77
N GLU A 15 -9.97 6.15 -9.52
CA GLU A 15 -8.51 6.06 -9.66
C GLU A 15 -7.85 6.54 -8.36
N VAL A 16 -7.15 5.62 -7.69
CA VAL A 16 -6.33 5.93 -6.51
C VAL A 16 -4.87 5.99 -6.93
N ASP A 17 -4.31 7.20 -6.98
CA ASP A 17 -2.88 7.40 -7.14
C ASP A 17 -2.18 7.32 -5.78
N TYR A 18 -1.54 6.18 -5.50
CA TYR A 18 -0.85 5.98 -4.22
C TYR A 18 0.48 6.75 -4.11
N SER A 19 1.03 7.21 -5.24
CA SER A 19 2.27 7.99 -5.26
C SER A 19 2.03 9.45 -4.85
N ALA A 20 0.84 9.99 -5.12
CA ALA A 20 0.40 11.31 -4.67
C ALA A 20 0.10 11.37 -3.15
N LEU A 21 -0.19 10.23 -2.52
CA LEU A 21 -0.45 10.17 -1.07
C LEU A 21 0.80 10.51 -0.27
N SER A 22 0.65 11.30 0.80
CA SER A 22 1.74 11.55 1.73
C SER A 22 2.02 10.32 2.62
N LEU A 23 3.23 10.22 3.17
CA LEU A 23 3.58 9.12 4.09
C LEU A 23 2.62 9.06 5.31
N LYS A 24 2.17 10.24 5.78
CA LYS A 24 1.21 10.34 6.90
C LYS A 24 -0.15 9.75 6.52
N GLU A 25 -0.62 10.00 5.31
CA GLU A 25 -1.89 9.45 4.82
C GLU A 25 -1.82 7.95 4.60
N ILE A 26 -0.70 7.46 4.02
CA ILE A 26 -0.45 6.03 3.89
C ILE A 26 -0.48 5.34 5.27
N GLN A 27 0.23 5.90 6.25
CA GLN A 27 0.20 5.37 7.61
C GLN A 27 -1.17 5.45 8.27
N LYS A 28 -1.94 6.51 8.02
CA LYS A 28 -3.31 6.66 8.53
C LYS A 28 -4.24 5.60 7.95
N LYS A 29 -4.17 5.34 6.64
CA LYS A 29 -4.95 4.27 5.99
C LYS A 29 -4.54 2.89 6.50
N LEU A 30 -3.24 2.59 6.59
CA LEU A 30 -2.75 1.33 7.14
C LEU A 30 -3.25 1.09 8.56
N LYS A 31 -3.19 2.09 9.44
CA LYS A 31 -3.73 1.98 10.80
C LYS A 31 -5.26 1.79 10.83
N ALA A 32 -5.98 2.38 9.89
CA ALA A 32 -7.43 2.20 9.79
C ALA A 32 -7.77 0.74 9.41
N TYR A 33 -7.03 0.16 8.45
CA TYR A 33 -7.16 -1.25 8.11
C TYR A 33 -6.76 -2.16 9.27
N GLU A 34 -5.65 -1.86 9.95
CA GLU A 34 -5.22 -2.63 11.13
C GLU A 34 -6.28 -2.62 12.25
N LYS A 35 -6.95 -1.48 12.45
CA LYS A 35 -8.01 -1.35 13.44
C LYS A 35 -9.26 -2.12 13.06
N LYS A 36 -9.61 -2.19 11.77
CA LYS A 36 -10.83 -2.83 11.28
C LYS A 36 -10.69 -4.34 11.14
N TYR A 37 -9.53 -4.81 10.66
CA TYR A 37 -9.31 -6.19 10.24
C TYR A 37 -8.23 -6.92 11.07
N GLY A 38 -7.53 -6.23 11.99
CA GLY A 38 -6.40 -6.78 12.71
C GLY A 38 -5.10 -6.67 11.91
N SER A 39 -4.08 -7.48 12.20
CA SER A 39 -2.83 -7.39 11.43
C SER A 39 -3.01 -7.87 9.99
N TYR A 40 -2.25 -7.29 9.05
CA TYR A 40 -2.26 -7.72 7.64
C TYR A 40 -2.06 -9.24 7.48
N ALA A 41 -1.10 -9.81 8.23
CA ALA A 41 -0.85 -11.26 8.20
C ALA A 41 -2.04 -12.09 8.71
N ARG A 42 -2.82 -11.57 9.66
CA ARG A 42 -4.03 -12.25 10.14
C ARG A 42 -5.14 -12.15 9.11
N PHE A 43 -5.35 -10.96 8.54
CA PHE A 43 -6.33 -10.74 7.47
C PHE A 43 -6.04 -11.63 6.25
N LEU A 44 -4.79 -11.70 5.80
CA LEU A 44 -4.36 -12.56 4.70
C LEU A 44 -4.58 -14.06 4.98
N ARG A 45 -4.39 -14.50 6.24
CA ARG A 45 -4.66 -15.90 6.62
C ARG A 45 -6.15 -16.23 6.67
N THR A 46 -6.99 -15.25 6.94
CA THR A 46 -8.45 -15.43 7.00
C THR A 46 -9.13 -15.21 5.65
N TYR A 47 -8.45 -14.56 4.72
CA TYR A 47 -8.96 -14.31 3.38
C TYR A 47 -8.97 -15.60 2.57
N ASP A 48 -10.14 -15.92 2.00
CA ASP A 48 -10.37 -17.09 1.16
C ASP A 48 -11.04 -16.65 -0.15
N CYS A 49 -10.46 -17.02 -1.30
CA CYS A 49 -10.93 -16.52 -2.59
C CYS A 49 -12.35 -16.99 -2.95
N GLU A 50 -12.81 -18.12 -2.39
CA GLU A 50 -14.13 -18.68 -2.67
C GLU A 50 -15.19 -18.19 -1.68
N SER A 51 -14.79 -17.93 -0.43
CA SER A 51 -15.71 -17.62 0.67
C SER A 51 -15.74 -16.15 1.08
N SER A 52 -14.71 -15.36 0.76
CA SER A 52 -14.62 -13.96 1.15
C SER A 52 -15.32 -13.03 0.15
N PRO A 53 -15.95 -11.95 0.62
CA PRO A 53 -16.58 -10.96 -0.25
C PRO A 53 -15.55 -10.27 -1.16
N ALA A 54 -16.00 -9.82 -2.33
CA ALA A 54 -15.16 -9.07 -3.28
C ALA A 54 -14.53 -7.80 -2.66
N GLU A 55 -15.17 -7.22 -1.66
CA GLU A 55 -14.64 -6.08 -0.89
C GLU A 55 -13.36 -6.41 -0.13
N ASP A 56 -13.21 -7.65 0.36
CA ASP A 56 -12.02 -8.09 1.07
C ASP A 56 -10.83 -8.23 0.11
N TYR A 57 -11.08 -8.66 -1.13
CA TYR A 57 -10.07 -8.67 -2.19
C TYR A 57 -9.57 -7.27 -2.53
N LEU A 58 -10.50 -6.31 -2.69
CA LEU A 58 -10.14 -4.90 -2.93
C LEU A 58 -9.36 -4.31 -1.75
N THR A 59 -9.75 -4.64 -0.53
CA THR A 59 -9.04 -4.24 0.69
C THR A 59 -7.63 -4.82 0.72
N LEU A 60 -7.46 -6.09 0.34
CA LEU A 60 -6.16 -6.76 0.29
C LEU A 60 -5.23 -6.05 -0.71
N ILE A 61 -5.73 -5.76 -1.91
CA ILE A 61 -4.95 -5.06 -2.93
C ILE A 61 -4.58 -3.64 -2.50
N ASP A 62 -5.52 -2.85 -1.96
CA ASP A 62 -5.22 -1.48 -1.48
C ASP A 62 -4.15 -1.54 -0.37
N TRP A 63 -4.28 -2.49 0.57
CA TRP A 63 -3.33 -2.66 1.66
C TRP A 63 -1.92 -3.05 1.17
N GLU A 64 -1.82 -3.99 0.22
CA GLU A 64 -0.54 -4.34 -0.41
C GLU A 64 0.10 -3.15 -1.13
N CYS A 65 -0.70 -2.36 -1.87
CA CYS A 65 -0.22 -1.16 -2.55
C CYS A 65 0.35 -0.14 -1.56
N LEU A 66 -0.35 0.11 -0.46
CA LEU A 66 0.09 1.01 0.61
C LEU A 66 1.38 0.53 1.30
N LEU A 67 1.49 -0.78 1.57
CA LEU A 67 2.70 -1.37 2.15
C LEU A 67 3.88 -1.26 1.20
N ASN A 68 3.67 -1.55 -0.08
CA ASN A 68 4.70 -1.46 -1.11
C ASN A 68 5.19 -0.02 -1.30
N GLU A 69 4.29 0.97 -1.33
CA GLU A 69 4.62 2.39 -1.37
C GLU A 69 5.42 2.83 -0.14
N SER A 70 4.94 2.48 1.07
CA SER A 70 5.61 2.77 2.33
C SER A 70 7.04 2.20 2.37
N ASN A 71 7.20 0.93 1.97
CA ASN A 71 8.50 0.25 1.95
C ASN A 71 9.40 0.80 0.85
N SER A 72 8.87 1.08 -0.34
CA SER A 72 9.62 1.71 -1.44
C SER A 72 10.20 3.05 -0.99
N ARG A 73 9.40 3.90 -0.34
CA ARG A 73 9.86 5.21 0.16
C ARG A 73 10.91 5.08 1.27
N LYS A 74 10.78 4.09 2.16
CA LYS A 74 11.80 3.79 3.18
C LYS A 74 13.11 3.33 2.53
N THR A 75 13.05 2.43 1.55
CA THR A 75 14.21 1.94 0.82
C THR A 75 14.87 3.04 0.00
N THR A 76 14.10 3.90 -0.68
CA THR A 76 14.64 5.07 -1.39
C THR A 76 15.32 6.06 -0.44
N ARG A 77 14.75 6.28 0.76
CA ARG A 77 15.37 7.13 1.79
C ARG A 77 16.68 6.52 2.29
N LEU A 78 16.76 5.20 2.45
CA LEU A 78 17.98 4.50 2.86
C LEU A 78 19.02 4.44 1.73
N SER A 79 18.60 4.33 0.47
CA SER A 79 19.52 4.35 -0.69
C SER A 79 20.10 5.74 -0.94
N LEU A 80 19.35 6.81 -0.65
CA LEU A 80 19.87 8.19 -0.71
C LEU A 80 20.99 8.43 0.32
N ILE A 81 20.89 7.82 1.50
CA ILE A 81 21.89 7.95 2.58
C ILE A 81 23.17 7.16 2.25
N LYS A 82 23.08 6.07 1.47
CA LYS A 82 24.24 5.21 1.12
C LYS A 82 25.04 5.73 -0.08
N GLY A 83 24.61 6.81 -0.74
CA GLY A 83 25.26 7.43 -1.90
C GLY A 83 26.33 8.49 -1.58
N GLY A 84 26.87 8.51 -0.36
CA GLY A 84 27.90 9.46 0.06
C GLY A 84 29.22 9.30 -0.72
N LYS A 85 29.38 10.11 -1.77
CA LYS A 85 30.64 10.55 -2.41
C LYS A 85 31.72 9.47 -2.61
N LYS A 86 31.71 8.82 -3.78
CA LYS A 86 32.95 8.30 -4.38
C LYS A 86 33.68 9.47 -5.04
N LYS A 87 34.70 10.04 -4.38
CA LYS A 87 35.60 11.03 -5.00
C LYS A 87 36.31 10.36 -6.19
N PRO A 88 36.37 11.00 -7.38
CA PRO A 88 37.26 10.54 -8.43
C PRO A 88 38.71 10.77 -8.00
N ARG A 89 39.56 9.78 -8.27
CA ARG A 89 41.03 9.89 -8.19
C ARG A 89 41.55 10.46 -9.51
#